data_AF-A0A453GQC0-F1
#
_entry.id   AF-A0A453GQC0-F1
#
_cell.length_a   1.000
_cell.length_b   1.000
_cell.length_c   1.000
_cell.angle_alpha   90.00
_cell.angle_beta   90.00
_cell.angle_gamma   90.00
#
_symmetry.space_group_name_H-M   'P 1'
#
loop_
_entity.id
_entity.type
_entity.pdbx_description
1 polymer ?
#
loop_
_entity_poly.entity_id
_entity_poly.type
_entity_poly.pdbx_seq_one_letter_code
_entity_poly.pdbx_strand_id
1 'polypeptide(L)'
;SFRSHKRHFALKTQNHQELFALMHHVVMGDDPEVKAGKPSPDIFLAAMRRFEGNVEPSNCLVFEDAPSGVGAAKNAGMYAVMVPDPRLDISYHKEADQVLSSLLDFKPTEWGLPPFKE
;
A
#
# COMPACT_ATOMS: atom_id res chain seq x y z
N SER A 1 -0.09 -3.57 -3.21
CA SER A 1 -0.42 -4.87 -2.59
C SER A 1 -1.92 -5.07 -2.66
N PHE A 2 -2.41 -6.16 -3.25
CA PHE A 2 -3.84 -6.37 -3.47
C PHE A 2 -4.37 -7.51 -2.60
N ARG A 3 -5.40 -7.25 -1.78
CA ARG A 3 -6.09 -8.26 -0.96
C ARG A 3 -6.81 -9.36 -1.76
N SER A 4 -6.83 -9.25 -3.09
CA SER A 4 -7.63 -10.11 -3.96
C SER A 4 -6.78 -11.31 -4.41
N HIS A 5 -7.36 -12.51 -4.37
CA HIS A 5 -6.77 -13.69 -5.03
C HIS A 5 -6.66 -13.44 -6.55
N LYS A 6 -5.76 -14.13 -7.24
CA LYS A 6 -5.47 -13.95 -8.69
C LYS A 6 -6.71 -13.74 -9.56
N ARG A 7 -7.75 -14.56 -9.36
CA ARG A 7 -9.01 -14.48 -10.11
C ARG A 7 -9.76 -13.16 -9.91
N HIS A 8 -9.81 -12.65 -8.68
CA HIS A 8 -10.46 -11.38 -8.36
C HIS A 8 -9.60 -10.19 -8.76
N PHE A 9 -8.27 -10.32 -8.68
CA PHE A 9 -7.35 -9.30 -9.18
C PHE A 9 -7.57 -9.09 -10.69
N ALA A 10 -7.52 -10.15 -11.50
CA ALA A 10 -7.70 -10.05 -12.94
C ALA A 10 -9.02 -9.36 -13.36
N LEU A 11 -10.12 -9.64 -12.65
CA LEU A 11 -11.42 -8.99 -12.89
C LEU A 11 -11.39 -7.49 -12.52
N LYS A 12 -10.80 -7.14 -11.37
CA LYS A 12 -10.73 -5.75 -10.89
C LYS A 12 -9.77 -4.89 -11.70
N THR A 13 -8.74 -5.50 -12.28
CA THR A 13 -7.72 -4.78 -13.05
C THR A 13 -7.98 -4.78 -14.55
N GLN A 14 -9.01 -5.47 -15.04
CA GLN A 14 -9.33 -5.61 -16.46
C GLN A 14 -9.39 -4.26 -17.20
N ASN A 15 -9.94 -3.23 -16.57
CA ASN A 15 -10.10 -1.90 -17.17
C ASN A 15 -8.90 -0.96 -16.94
N HIS A 16 -7.86 -1.39 -16.23
CA HIS A 16 -6.73 -0.55 -15.83
C HIS A 16 -5.38 -1.25 -16.04
N GLN A 17 -5.28 -2.20 -16.96
CA GLN A 17 -4.09 -3.03 -17.18
C GLN A 17 -2.81 -2.20 -17.39
N GLU A 18 -2.91 -1.05 -18.06
CA GLU A 18 -1.80 -0.12 -18.29
C GLU A 18 -1.20 0.41 -16.98
N LEU A 19 -2.03 0.74 -15.99
CA LEU A 19 -1.56 1.19 -14.67
C LEU A 19 -0.79 0.08 -13.95
N PHE A 20 -1.25 -1.16 -14.07
CA PHE A 20 -0.61 -2.30 -13.42
C PHE A 20 0.68 -2.71 -14.13
N ALA A 21 0.81 -2.45 -15.42
CA ALA A 21 2.04 -2.67 -16.18
C ALA A 21 3.18 -1.72 -15.74
N LEU A 22 2.86 -0.58 -15.12
CA LEU A 22 3.86 0.34 -14.56
C LEU A 22 4.48 -0.15 -13.23
N MET A 23 3.86 -1.15 -12.60
CA MET A 23 4.34 -1.67 -11.32
C MET A 23 5.49 -2.65 -11.54
N HIS A 24 6.63 -2.41 -10.89
CA HIS A 24 7.79 -3.32 -10.98
C HIS A 24 7.43 -4.75 -10.51
N HIS A 25 6.61 -4.86 -9.47
CA HIS A 25 6.10 -6.13 -8.95
C HIS A 25 4.65 -6.03 -8.48
N VAL A 26 3.94 -7.14 -8.57
CA VAL A 26 2.58 -7.29 -8.00
C VAL A 26 2.58 -8.47 -7.03
N VAL A 27 2.20 -8.19 -5.78
CA VAL A 27 1.94 -9.20 -4.74
C VAL A 27 0.45 -9.22 -4.42
N MET A 28 -0.12 -10.42 -4.41
CA MET A 28 -1.54 -10.70 -4.14
C MET A 28 -1.69 -11.45 -2.83
N GLY A 29 -2.93 -11.53 -2.31
CA GLY A 29 -3.20 -12.18 -1.03
C GLY A 29 -3.05 -13.70 -1.03
N ASP A 30 -3.00 -14.34 -2.20
CA ASP A 30 -2.76 -15.77 -2.39
C ASP A 30 -1.28 -16.09 -2.69
N ASP A 31 -0.40 -15.11 -2.48
CA ASP A 31 1.03 -15.31 -2.63
C ASP A 31 1.57 -16.28 -1.56
N PRO A 32 2.42 -17.27 -1.91
CA PRO A 32 2.91 -18.25 -0.94
C PRO A 32 3.68 -17.65 0.26
N GLU A 33 4.26 -16.46 0.10
CA GLU A 33 4.92 -15.75 1.20
C GLU A 33 3.95 -15.03 2.15
N VAL A 34 2.68 -14.90 1.76
CA VAL A 34 1.63 -14.25 2.54
C VAL A 34 0.89 -15.31 3.35
N LYS A 35 1.41 -15.61 4.54
CA LYS A 35 0.87 -16.65 5.42
C LYS A 35 -0.36 -16.18 6.18
N ALA A 36 -0.40 -14.89 6.55
CA ALA A 36 -1.51 -14.27 7.23
C ALA A 36 -1.97 -12.99 6.52
N GLY A 37 -3.29 -12.77 6.53
CA GLY A 37 -3.88 -11.54 6.04
C GLY A 37 -3.65 -10.36 6.99
N LYS A 38 -3.88 -9.16 6.47
CA LYS A 38 -3.88 -7.90 7.24
C LYS A 38 -4.74 -8.03 8.51
N PRO A 39 -4.27 -7.59 9.69
CA PRO A 39 -3.15 -6.68 9.92
C PRO A 39 -1.76 -7.33 10.00
N SER A 40 -1.60 -8.59 9.59
CA SER A 40 -0.26 -9.18 9.41
C SER A 40 0.57 -8.37 8.40
N PRO A 41 1.87 -8.14 8.66
CA PRO A 41 2.76 -7.40 7.77
C PRO A 41 3.19 -8.18 6.52
N ASP A 42 2.87 -9.48 6.45
CA ASP A 42 3.41 -10.43 5.46
C ASP A 42 3.36 -9.91 4.02
N ILE A 43 2.22 -9.33 3.62
CA ILE A 43 2.03 -8.88 2.24
C ILE A 43 2.89 -7.67 1.85
N PHE A 44 3.22 -6.80 2.80
CA PHE A 44 4.09 -5.66 2.55
C PHE A 44 5.56 -6.08 2.61
N LEU A 45 5.92 -6.95 3.55
CA LEU A 45 7.25 -7.53 3.63
C LEU A 45 7.58 -8.38 2.38
N ALA A 46 6.62 -9.18 1.90
CA ALA A 46 6.76 -9.95 0.67
C ALA A 46 6.92 -9.04 -0.56
N ALA A 47 6.19 -7.93 -0.63
CA ALA A 47 6.37 -6.95 -1.71
C ALA A 47 7.75 -6.28 -1.66
N MET A 48 8.19 -5.84 -0.49
CA MET A 48 9.49 -5.21 -0.27
C MET A 48 10.65 -6.13 -0.66
N ARG A 49 10.60 -7.41 -0.25
CA ARG A 49 11.64 -8.41 -0.57
C ARG A 49 11.84 -8.69 -2.05
N ARG A 50 10.90 -8.29 -2.93
CA ARG A 50 11.06 -8.46 -4.38
C ARG A 50 11.92 -7.38 -5.01
N PHE A 51 12.03 -6.22 -4.39
CA PHE A 51 12.90 -5.17 -4.87
C PHE A 51 14.37 -5.51 -4.62
N GLU A 52 15.21 -5.20 -5.61
CA GLU A 52 16.66 -5.32 -5.49
C GLU A 52 17.22 -4.27 -4.53
N GLY A 53 18.40 -4.52 -3.95
CA GLY A 53 19.13 -3.51 -3.17
C GLY A 53 18.87 -3.49 -1.66
N ASN A 54 18.27 -4.53 -1.08
CA ASN A 54 18.01 -4.67 0.36
C ASN A 54 17.29 -3.44 0.95
N VAL A 55 16.04 -3.23 0.53
CA VAL A 55 15.21 -2.13 0.98
C VAL A 55 14.84 -2.30 2.46
N GLU A 56 15.15 -1.29 3.26
CA GLU A 56 14.74 -1.23 4.67
C GLU A 56 13.27 -0.81 4.80
N PRO A 57 12.48 -1.39 5.74
CA PRO A 57 11.08 -1.04 5.90
C PRO A 57 10.82 0.45 6.17
N SER A 58 11.73 1.12 6.87
CA SER A 58 11.65 2.56 7.16
C SER A 58 11.80 3.44 5.92
N ASN A 59 12.22 2.88 4.77
CA ASN A 59 12.28 3.58 3.48
C ASN A 59 11.05 3.27 2.61
N CYS A 60 10.08 2.51 3.11
CA CYS A 60 8.86 2.17 2.40
C CYS A 60 7.70 3.07 2.83
N LEU A 61 7.02 3.66 1.84
CA LEU A 61 5.78 4.40 2.02
C LEU A 61 4.60 3.62 1.44
N VAL A 62 3.63 3.27 2.28
CA VAL A 62 2.45 2.50 1.90
C VAL A 62 1.24 3.41 1.77
N PHE A 63 0.48 3.27 0.69
CA PHE A 63 -0.83 3.90 0.52
C PHE A 63 -1.95 2.89 0.78
N GLU A 64 -2.87 3.21 1.67
CA GLU A 64 -3.96 2.31 2.11
C GLU A 64 -5.27 3.04 2.37
N ASP A 65 -6.41 2.35 2.22
CA ASP A 65 -7.75 2.89 2.49
C ASP A 65 -8.36 2.35 3.78
N ALA A 66 -7.86 1.20 4.28
CA ALA A 66 -8.47 0.48 5.38
C ALA A 66 -7.57 0.43 6.63
N PRO A 67 -8.15 0.47 7.85
CA PRO A 67 -7.38 0.45 9.11
C PRO A 67 -6.50 -0.80 9.25
N SER A 68 -7.00 -1.96 8.82
CA SER A 68 -6.23 -3.21 8.83
C SER A 68 -5.02 -3.16 7.90
N GLY A 69 -5.09 -2.40 6.80
CA GLY A 69 -3.96 -2.18 5.90
C GLY A 69 -2.93 -1.24 6.49
N VAL A 70 -3.37 -0.13 7.09
CA VAL A 70 -2.50 0.77 7.85
C VAL A 70 -1.77 -0.01 8.95
N GLY A 71 -2.49 -0.76 9.77
CA GLY A 71 -1.88 -1.58 10.83
C GLY A 71 -0.88 -2.61 10.30
N ALA A 72 -1.14 -3.22 9.15
CA ALA A 72 -0.16 -4.11 8.50
C ALA A 72 1.10 -3.39 8.03
N ALA A 73 0.99 -2.16 7.51
CA ALA A 73 2.16 -1.36 7.14
C ALA A 73 2.96 -0.96 8.38
N LYS A 74 2.29 -0.54 9.46
CA LYS A 74 2.94 -0.19 10.73
C LYS A 74 3.63 -1.41 11.36
N ASN A 75 2.97 -2.57 11.37
CA ASN A 75 3.55 -3.84 11.84
C ASN A 75 4.75 -4.28 11.00
N ALA A 76 4.83 -3.86 9.74
CA ALA A 76 5.98 -4.11 8.88
C ALA A 76 7.15 -3.13 9.14
N GLY A 77 6.96 -2.11 9.99
CA GLY A 77 7.95 -1.05 10.22
C GLY A 77 7.97 0.02 9.12
N MET A 78 6.90 0.14 8.34
CA MET A 78 6.79 1.07 7.20
C MET A 78 5.96 2.31 7.55
N TYR A 79 6.07 3.35 6.72
CA TYR A 79 5.18 4.50 6.77
C TYR A 79 3.87 4.20 6.05
N ALA A 80 2.78 4.83 6.51
CA ALA A 80 1.43 4.65 5.98
C ALA A 80 0.73 5.99 5.72
N VAL A 81 0.38 6.24 4.47
CA VAL A 81 -0.53 7.30 4.03
C VAL A 81 -1.90 6.68 3.84
N MET A 82 -2.89 7.14 4.59
CA MET A 82 -4.25 6.64 4.53
C MET A 82 -5.13 7.52 3.63
N VAL A 83 -5.90 6.91 2.73
CA VAL A 83 -6.95 7.56 1.92
C VAL A 83 -8.29 6.85 2.21
N PRO A 84 -8.94 7.16 3.35
CA PRO A 84 -10.09 6.41 3.83
C PRO A 84 -11.37 6.71 3.02
N ASP A 85 -12.33 5.79 3.05
CA ASP A 85 -13.71 6.12 2.68
C ASP A 85 -14.21 7.27 3.60
N PRO A 86 -14.84 8.33 3.08
CA PRO A 86 -15.28 9.46 3.89
C PRO A 86 -16.23 9.12 5.04
N ARG A 87 -16.85 7.93 5.01
CA ARG A 87 -17.76 7.44 6.06
C ARG A 87 -17.04 6.68 7.18
N LEU A 88 -15.74 6.45 7.05
CA LEU A 88 -14.95 5.80 8.09
C LEU A 88 -14.81 6.72 9.31
N ASP A 89 -14.97 6.15 10.51
CA ASP A 89 -14.80 6.90 11.74
C ASP A 89 -13.33 7.35 11.92
N ILE A 90 -13.14 8.63 12.25
CA ILE A 90 -11.83 9.25 12.43
C ILE A 90 -10.96 8.57 13.51
N SER A 91 -11.58 7.84 14.45
CA SER A 91 -10.88 7.07 15.47
C SER A 91 -9.96 5.99 14.88
N TYR A 92 -10.21 5.55 13.65
CA TYR A 92 -9.37 4.58 12.94
C TYR A 92 -8.17 5.19 12.22
N HIS A 93 -8.03 6.52 12.20
CA HIS A 93 -6.95 7.21 11.50
C HIS A 93 -5.65 7.32 12.32
N LYS A 94 -5.70 6.98 13.61
CA LYS A 94 -4.65 7.28 14.60
C LYS A 94 -3.28 6.67 14.28
N GLU A 95 -3.26 5.55 13.59
CA GLU A 95 -2.02 4.81 13.28
C GLU A 95 -1.35 5.26 11.97
N ALA A 96 -2.04 6.03 11.13
CA ALA A 96 -1.50 6.52 9.87
C ALA A 96 -0.54 7.69 10.11
N ASP A 97 0.54 7.75 9.34
CA ASP A 97 1.51 8.86 9.40
C ASP A 97 0.98 10.10 8.67
N GLN A 98 0.11 9.91 7.67
CA GLN A 98 -0.63 10.96 6.99
C GLN A 98 -2.01 10.45 6.58
N VAL A 99 -3.01 11.32 6.60
CA VAL A 99 -4.37 11.02 6.13
C VAL A 99 -4.74 12.04 5.07
N LEU A 100 -5.20 11.57 3.91
CA LEU A 100 -5.59 12.40 2.78
C LEU A 100 -7.04 12.11 2.38
N SER A 101 -7.75 13.14 1.90
CA SER A 101 -9.07 12.99 1.29
C SER A 101 -9.02 12.34 -0.10
N SER A 102 -7.90 12.50 -0.80
CA SER A 102 -7.68 11.99 -2.14
C SER A 102 -6.19 11.71 -2.38
N LEU A 103 -5.87 10.75 -3.26
CA LEU A 103 -4.50 10.56 -3.75
C LEU A 103 -3.97 11.77 -4.51
N LEU A 104 -4.85 12.62 -5.06
CA LEU A 104 -4.46 13.87 -5.73
C LEU A 104 -3.91 14.92 -4.76
N ASP A 105 -4.20 14.79 -3.46
CA ASP A 105 -3.72 15.70 -2.42
C ASP A 105 -2.31 15.34 -1.94
N PHE A 106 -1.76 14.20 -2.40
CA PHE A 106 -0.43 13.74 -2.01
C PHE A 106 0.66 14.69 -2.55
N LYS A 107 1.54 15.15 -1.66
CA LYS A 107 2.69 16.00 -2.02
C LYS A 107 3.99 15.22 -1.84
N PRO A 108 4.60 14.74 -2.92
CA PRO A 108 5.82 13.92 -2.84
C PRO A 108 6.96 14.60 -2.05
N THR A 109 7.05 15.92 -2.13
CA THR A 109 8.09 16.72 -1.46
C THR A 109 8.04 16.65 0.07
N GLU A 110 6.87 16.41 0.67
CA GLU A 110 6.72 16.22 2.12
C GLU A 110 7.39 14.92 2.60
N TRP A 111 7.62 13.99 1.67
CA TRP A 111 8.26 12.69 1.89
C TRP A 111 9.66 12.61 1.28
N GLY A 112 10.27 13.75 0.94
CA GLY A 112 11.62 13.81 0.35
C GLY A 112 11.70 13.29 -1.10
N LEU A 113 10.57 13.13 -1.78
CA LEU A 113 10.50 12.73 -3.19
C LEU A 113 10.46 13.97 -4.11
N PRO A 114 10.90 13.84 -5.38
CA PRO A 114 10.78 14.92 -6.36
C PRO A 114 9.32 15.35 -6.57
N PRO A 115 9.05 16.65 -6.83
CA PRO A 115 7.69 17.11 -7.12
C PRO A 115 7.16 16.47 -8.41
N PHE A 116 5.82 16.44 -8.56
CA PHE A 116 5.21 16.08 -9.83
C PHE A 116 5.65 17.06 -10.93
N LYS A 117 5.83 16.55 -12.15
CA LYS A 117 6.05 17.38 -13.32
C LYS A 117 4.71 17.97 -13.75
N GLU A 118 4.68 19.29 -13.97
CA GLU A 118 3.54 19.99 -14.58
C GLU A 118 3.26 19.51 -16.01
#